data_AF-A0A7M1AUK5-F1
#
_entry.id   AF-A0A7M1AUK5-F1
#
_cell.length_a   1.000
_cell.length_b   1.000
_cell.length_c   1.000
_cell.angle_alpha   90.00
_cell.angle_beta   90.00
_cell.angle_gamma   90.00
#
_symmetry.space_group_name_H-M   'P 1'
#
loop_
_entity.id
_entity.type
_entity.pdbx_description
1 polymer ?
#
loop_
_entity_poly.entity_id
_entity_poly.type
_entity_poly.pdbx_seq_one_letter_code
_entity_poly.pdbx_strand_id
1 'polypeptide(L)'
;MKIEQKETAKFFLENWLNEAVERCENFLYNINKPLSIDNSFHKKRMFEEHYTLTATLMSIRFAKQLVNHAQKDFKVQLEAFIHATQDAVDVRDMREHSDEYFLGKGKKKEEFFKGSGRGILCDMSSSIQNEQGYMLGNLIAMESIHNECQKLLQYVRKSTL
;
A
#
# COMPACT_ATOMS: atom_id res chain seq x y z
N MET A 1 16.22 -21.44 -3.01
CA MET A 1 15.46 -21.51 -1.74
C MET A 1 14.99 -22.94 -1.50
N LYS A 2 15.07 -23.46 -0.27
CA LYS A 2 14.54 -24.81 0.12
C LYS A 2 13.01 -24.82 0.07
N ILE A 3 12.38 -26.01 0.00
CA ILE A 3 10.91 -26.15 -0.07
C ILE A 3 10.23 -25.49 1.14
N GLU A 4 10.62 -25.85 2.36
CA GLU A 4 10.12 -25.26 3.62
C GLU A 4 10.21 -23.72 3.63
N GLN A 5 11.27 -23.15 3.05
CA GLN A 5 11.47 -21.70 2.95
C GLN A 5 10.52 -21.06 1.92
N LYS A 6 10.17 -21.78 0.84
CA LYS A 6 9.14 -21.34 -0.12
C LYS A 6 7.75 -21.40 0.51
N GLU A 7 7.44 -22.46 1.24
CA GLU A 7 6.16 -22.61 1.96
C GLU A 7 6.01 -21.51 3.02
N THR A 8 7.06 -21.27 3.81
CA THR A 8 7.11 -20.18 4.80
C THR A 8 6.94 -18.81 4.15
N ALA A 9 7.67 -18.51 3.07
CA ALA A 9 7.53 -17.22 2.36
C ALA A 9 6.15 -17.06 1.71
N LYS A 10 5.54 -18.15 1.19
CA LYS A 10 4.18 -18.15 0.65
C LYS A 10 3.15 -17.89 1.75
N PHE A 11 3.28 -18.56 2.90
CA PHE A 11 2.41 -18.34 4.06
C PHE A 11 2.45 -16.89 4.53
N PHE A 12 3.65 -16.30 4.66
CA PHE A 12 3.75 -14.89 5.02
C PHE A 12 3.18 -13.96 3.93
N LEU A 13 3.43 -14.23 2.65
CA LEU A 13 2.83 -13.47 1.55
C LEU A 13 1.30 -13.51 1.62
N GLU A 14 0.69 -14.68 1.84
CA GLU A 14 -0.77 -14.80 1.93
C GLU A 14 -1.35 -13.97 3.08
N ASN A 15 -0.76 -14.08 4.28
CA ASN A 15 -1.24 -13.33 5.45
C ASN A 15 -1.10 -11.82 5.27
N TRP A 16 0.02 -11.33 4.72
CA TRP A 16 0.21 -9.90 4.47
C TRP A 16 -0.69 -9.36 3.36
N LEU A 17 -0.99 -10.15 2.33
CA LEU A 17 -1.97 -9.78 1.31
C LEU A 17 -3.39 -9.72 1.90
N ASN A 18 -3.75 -10.67 2.77
CA ASN A 18 -5.05 -10.67 3.45
C ASN A 18 -5.20 -9.46 4.37
N GLU A 19 -4.19 -9.14 5.17
CA GLU A 19 -4.16 -7.93 6.01
C GLU A 19 -4.30 -6.66 5.15
N ALA A 20 -3.57 -6.55 4.03
CA ALA A 20 -3.68 -5.40 3.13
C ALA A 20 -5.09 -5.23 2.54
N VAL A 21 -5.75 -6.32 2.15
CA VAL A 21 -7.14 -6.33 1.66
C VAL A 21 -8.12 -5.94 2.77
N GLU A 22 -8.04 -6.55 3.96
CA GLU A 22 -8.94 -6.26 5.08
C GLU A 22 -8.82 -4.79 5.54
N ARG A 23 -7.60 -4.24 5.57
CA ARG A 23 -7.35 -2.83 5.92
C ARG A 23 -7.86 -1.88 4.83
N CYS A 24 -7.71 -2.23 3.56
CA CYS A 24 -8.36 -1.51 2.45
C CYS A 24 -9.88 -1.52 2.60
N GLU A 25 -10.51 -2.69 2.77
CA GLU A 25 -11.96 -2.83 2.91
C GLU A 25 -12.48 -2.01 4.11
N ASN A 26 -11.79 -2.05 5.26
CA ASN A 26 -12.11 -1.23 6.42
C ASN A 26 -12.00 0.27 6.14
N PHE A 27 -11.00 0.73 5.38
CA PHE A 27 -10.87 2.13 4.98
C PHE A 27 -11.99 2.54 4.01
N LEU A 28 -12.21 1.74 2.96
CA LEU A 28 -13.17 2.02 1.88
C LEU A 28 -14.63 1.96 2.37
N TYR A 29 -14.99 1.02 3.25
CA TYR A 29 -16.32 0.94 3.86
C TYR A 29 -16.69 2.20 4.66
N ASN A 30 -15.68 2.89 5.21
CA ASN A 30 -15.86 4.09 6.03
C ASN A 30 -15.87 5.41 5.23
N ILE A 31 -15.76 5.39 3.89
CA ILE A 31 -15.78 6.59 3.02
C ILE A 31 -17.05 7.43 3.23
N ASN A 32 -18.22 6.78 3.26
CA ASN A 32 -19.52 7.46 3.19
C ASN A 32 -20.10 7.88 4.55
N LYS A 33 -19.32 7.80 5.65
CA LYS A 33 -19.77 8.37 6.92
C LYS A 33 -19.70 9.90 6.82
N PRO A 34 -20.81 10.62 7.03
CA PRO A 34 -20.82 12.08 6.92
C PRO A 34 -19.82 12.66 7.91
N LEU A 35 -18.88 13.47 7.39
CA LEU A 35 -17.76 14.15 8.08
C LEU A 35 -17.92 14.17 9.60
N SER A 36 -17.54 13.07 10.26
CA SER A 36 -17.78 12.95 11.69
C SER A 36 -16.72 13.78 12.39
N ILE A 37 -17.17 14.81 13.11
CA ILE A 37 -16.37 15.66 14.01
C ILE A 37 -15.68 14.80 15.12
N ASP A 38 -16.04 13.52 15.21
CA ASP A 38 -15.38 12.49 15.99
C ASP A 38 -13.92 12.24 15.57
N ASN A 39 -12.99 12.74 16.38
CA ASN A 39 -11.57 12.44 16.32
C ASN A 39 -11.22 10.93 16.32
N SER A 40 -12.11 10.05 16.80
CA SER A 40 -11.90 8.59 16.74
C SER A 40 -11.94 8.06 15.31
N PHE A 41 -12.81 8.61 14.46
CA PHE A 41 -12.94 8.23 13.06
C PHE A 41 -11.70 8.60 12.25
N HIS A 42 -11.19 9.83 12.42
CA HIS A 42 -9.98 10.30 11.75
C HIS A 42 -8.75 9.46 12.14
N LYS A 43 -8.57 9.20 13.45
CA LYS A 43 -7.53 8.29 13.94
C LYS A 43 -7.67 6.90 13.32
N LYS A 44 -8.89 6.33 13.30
CA LYS A 44 -9.13 5.03 12.67
C LYS A 44 -8.72 5.03 11.20
N ARG A 45 -9.14 6.01 10.40
CA ARG A 45 -8.77 6.10 8.97
C ARG A 45 -7.24 6.11 8.78
N MET A 46 -6.52 6.92 9.56
CA MET A 46 -5.05 6.96 9.51
C MET A 46 -4.40 5.62 9.88
N PHE A 47 -4.96 4.88 10.84
CA PHE A 47 -4.47 3.54 11.18
C PHE A 47 -4.73 2.52 10.06
N GLU A 48 -5.94 2.44 9.50
CA GLU A 48 -6.23 1.50 8.40
C GLU A 48 -5.33 1.80 7.18
N GLU A 49 -5.11 3.08 6.86
CA GLU A 49 -4.22 3.54 5.78
C GLU A 49 -2.76 3.11 6.01
N HIS A 50 -2.25 3.33 7.23
CA HIS A 50 -0.90 2.95 7.65
C HIS A 50 -0.68 1.44 7.66
N TYR A 51 -1.64 0.66 8.16
CA TYR A 51 -1.55 -0.80 8.17
C TYR A 51 -1.67 -1.38 6.76
N THR A 52 -2.52 -0.81 5.91
CA THR A 52 -2.59 -1.17 4.47
C THR A 52 -1.23 -1.03 3.80
N LEU A 53 -0.59 0.13 3.93
CA LEU A 53 0.72 0.38 3.31
C LEU A 53 1.79 -0.57 3.88
N THR A 54 1.82 -0.76 5.19
CA THR A 54 2.75 -1.70 5.86
C THR A 54 2.57 -3.14 5.34
N ALA A 55 1.32 -3.62 5.27
CA ALA A 55 1.00 -4.96 4.79
C ALA A 55 1.30 -5.14 3.29
N THR A 56 1.08 -4.10 2.48
CA THR A 56 1.44 -4.08 1.06
C THR A 56 2.95 -4.17 0.87
N LEU A 57 3.74 -3.38 1.60
CA LEU A 57 5.21 -3.42 1.54
C LEU A 57 5.78 -4.77 1.99
N MET A 58 5.21 -5.37 3.03
CA MET A 58 5.57 -6.73 3.46
C MET A 58 5.20 -7.77 2.40
N SER A 59 4.05 -7.64 1.74
CA SER A 59 3.67 -8.48 0.60
C SER A 59 4.68 -8.37 -0.55
N ILE A 60 5.10 -7.14 -0.92
CA ILE A 60 6.14 -6.92 -1.95
C ILE A 60 7.46 -7.59 -1.56
N ARG A 61 7.85 -7.52 -0.28
CA ARG A 61 9.08 -8.15 0.22
C ARG A 61 9.06 -9.67 0.04
N PHE A 62 7.97 -10.35 0.42
CA PHE A 62 7.84 -11.80 0.24
C PHE A 62 7.64 -12.20 -1.23
N ALA A 63 6.92 -11.39 -2.02
CA ALA A 63 6.80 -11.59 -3.46
C ALA A 63 8.18 -11.56 -4.16
N LYS A 64 9.03 -10.58 -3.83
CA LYS A 64 10.42 -10.47 -4.34
C LYS A 64 11.31 -11.65 -3.92
N GLN A 65 11.05 -12.29 -2.79
CA GLN A 65 11.75 -13.52 -2.38
C GLN A 65 11.28 -14.76 -3.16
N LEU A 66 9.98 -14.84 -3.49
CA LEU A 66 9.38 -15.97 -4.20
C LEU A 66 9.57 -15.93 -5.71
N VAL A 67 9.63 -14.74 -6.33
CA VAL A 67 9.55 -14.56 -7.79
C VAL A 67 10.61 -15.34 -8.58
N ASN A 68 11.83 -15.47 -8.04
CA ASN A 68 12.92 -16.21 -8.68
C ASN A 68 12.87 -17.74 -8.45
N HIS A 69 11.85 -18.21 -7.73
CA HIS A 69 11.74 -19.58 -7.22
C HIS A 69 10.34 -20.21 -7.42
N ALA A 70 9.39 -19.44 -7.93
CA ALA A 70 8.03 -19.86 -8.28
C ALA A 70 7.97 -20.55 -9.65
N GLN A 71 6.92 -21.34 -9.87
CA GLN A 71 6.57 -21.89 -11.19
C GLN A 71 6.17 -20.77 -12.15
N LYS A 72 6.28 -21.02 -13.47
CA LYS A 72 6.15 -19.99 -14.52
C LYS A 72 4.92 -19.08 -14.36
N ASP A 73 3.75 -19.67 -14.15
CA ASP A 73 2.49 -18.90 -14.12
C ASP A 73 2.36 -18.07 -12.84
N PHE A 74 2.76 -18.63 -11.69
CA PHE A 74 2.78 -17.90 -10.41
C PHE A 74 3.86 -16.80 -10.42
N LYS A 75 5.01 -17.06 -11.04
CA LYS A 75 6.07 -16.07 -11.26
C LYS A 75 5.53 -14.84 -12.03
N VAL A 76 4.78 -15.03 -13.11
CA VAL A 76 4.20 -13.91 -13.87
C VAL A 76 3.28 -13.04 -13.01
N GLN A 77 2.47 -13.62 -12.12
CA GLN A 77 1.61 -12.86 -11.20
C GLN A 77 2.42 -12.10 -10.15
N LEU A 78 3.51 -12.71 -9.63
CA LEU A 78 4.42 -12.04 -8.71
C LEU A 78 5.16 -10.87 -9.39
N GLU A 79 5.66 -11.04 -10.61
CA GLU A 79 6.30 -9.97 -11.39
C GLU A 79 5.32 -8.82 -11.68
N ALA A 80 4.09 -9.14 -12.09
CA ALA A 80 3.05 -8.14 -12.32
C ALA A 80 2.72 -7.33 -11.05
N PHE A 81 2.52 -8.00 -9.91
CA PHE A 81 2.27 -7.34 -8.62
C PHE A 81 3.45 -6.46 -8.19
N ILE A 82 4.68 -6.98 -8.26
CA ILE A 82 5.90 -6.24 -7.91
C ILE A 82 6.08 -4.99 -8.80
N HIS A 83 5.74 -5.08 -10.09
CA HIS A 83 5.83 -3.95 -11.01
C HIS A 83 4.73 -2.91 -10.77
N ALA A 84 3.48 -3.34 -10.61
CA ALA A 84 2.36 -2.44 -10.30
C ALA A 84 2.63 -1.64 -9.02
N THR A 85 3.14 -2.31 -7.99
CA THR A 85 3.44 -1.73 -6.66
C THR A 85 4.87 -1.20 -6.52
N GLN A 86 5.66 -1.09 -7.60
CA GLN A 86 7.08 -0.71 -7.53
C GLN A 86 7.32 0.70 -6.95
N ASP A 87 6.37 1.60 -7.18
CA ASP A 87 6.40 3.00 -6.73
C ASP A 87 5.62 3.18 -5.40
N ALA A 88 5.19 2.08 -4.75
CA ALA A 88 4.65 2.10 -3.40
C ALA A 88 5.79 2.21 -2.37
N VAL A 89 5.96 3.41 -1.81
CA VAL A 89 7.04 3.74 -0.86
C VAL A 89 6.45 4.09 0.50
N ASP A 90 7.13 3.65 1.56
CA ASP A 90 6.82 4.06 2.92
C ASP A 90 7.26 5.50 3.19
N VAL A 91 6.41 6.47 2.81
CA VAL A 91 6.69 7.90 2.99
C VAL A 91 6.53 8.38 4.43
N ARG A 92 6.68 7.50 5.44
CA ARG A 92 6.71 7.88 6.87
C ARG A 92 7.89 8.77 7.25
N ASP A 93 9.04 8.66 6.55
CA ASP A 93 10.15 9.62 6.68
C ASP A 93 9.80 11.01 6.10
N MET A 94 8.78 11.11 5.24
CA MET A 94 8.34 12.36 4.62
C MET A 94 7.42 13.18 5.54
N ARG A 95 7.39 12.92 6.85
CA ARG A 95 6.70 13.82 7.80
C ARG A 95 7.37 15.19 7.85
N GLU A 96 8.68 15.26 7.61
CA GLU A 96 9.40 16.53 7.36
C GLU A 96 8.86 17.28 6.13
N HIS A 97 8.23 16.60 5.17
CA HIS A 97 7.65 17.25 4.00
C HIS A 97 6.26 17.82 4.24
N SER A 98 5.48 17.39 5.23
CA SER A 98 4.25 18.14 5.56
C SER A 98 4.59 19.55 5.99
N ASP A 99 5.66 19.69 6.79
CA ASP A 99 6.20 20.99 7.20
C ASP A 99 6.81 21.73 6.00
N GLU A 100 7.61 21.08 5.15
CA GLU A 100 8.22 21.76 4.00
C GLU A 100 7.23 22.12 2.87
N TYR A 101 6.11 21.40 2.69
CA TYR A 101 5.05 21.79 1.76
C TYR A 101 4.19 22.95 2.30
N PHE A 102 3.81 22.92 3.59
CA PHE A 102 3.06 24.02 4.21
C PHE A 102 3.91 25.30 4.39
N LEU A 103 5.16 25.18 4.81
CA LEU A 103 6.04 26.33 5.10
C LEU A 103 6.87 26.77 3.87
N GLY A 104 7.31 25.82 3.04
CA GLY A 104 8.19 26.07 1.88
C GLY A 104 7.49 26.34 0.55
N LYS A 105 6.15 26.34 0.52
CA LYS A 105 5.31 26.62 -0.67
C LYS A 105 5.63 25.73 -1.89
N GLY A 106 6.01 24.48 -1.66
CA GLY A 106 6.18 23.47 -2.70
C GLY A 106 7.39 23.64 -3.64
N LYS A 107 8.36 24.50 -3.31
CA LYS A 107 9.52 24.78 -4.18
C LYS A 107 10.43 23.58 -4.49
N LYS A 108 10.43 22.53 -3.66
CA LYS A 108 11.25 21.32 -3.84
C LYS A 108 10.50 20.10 -4.36
N LYS A 109 9.28 20.28 -4.89
CA LYS A 109 8.44 19.16 -5.35
C LYS A 109 9.17 18.22 -6.32
N GLU A 110 9.96 18.76 -7.23
CA GLU A 110 10.71 18.00 -8.24
C GLU A 110 11.90 17.20 -7.68
N GLU A 111 12.37 17.51 -6.47
CA GLU A 111 13.47 16.79 -5.81
C GLU A 111 13.00 15.46 -5.19
N PHE A 112 11.76 15.45 -4.66
CA PHE A 112 11.17 14.33 -3.92
C PHE A 112 10.25 13.43 -4.75
N PHE A 113 9.59 13.96 -5.79
CA PHE A 113 8.77 13.17 -6.71
C PHE A 113 9.61 12.49 -7.81
N LYS A 114 10.38 11.45 -7.44
CA LYS A 114 11.22 10.65 -8.36
C LYS A 114 10.73 9.21 -8.52
N GLY A 115 9.52 9.06 -9.04
CA GLY A 115 8.97 7.76 -9.46
C GLY A 115 9.12 7.51 -10.96
N SER A 116 8.85 6.29 -11.39
CA SER A 116 8.99 5.85 -12.80
C SER A 116 8.03 6.55 -13.80
N GLY A 117 7.01 7.23 -13.29
CA GLY A 117 5.88 7.76 -14.06
C GLY A 117 4.95 6.67 -14.65
N ARG A 118 5.15 5.40 -14.32
CA ARG A 118 4.42 4.25 -14.91
C ARG A 118 3.91 3.19 -13.92
N GLY A 119 4.32 3.22 -12.66
CA GLY A 119 3.76 2.36 -11.60
C GLY A 119 2.70 3.08 -10.75
N ILE A 120 2.14 2.37 -9.76
CA ILE A 120 1.20 2.96 -8.80
C ILE A 120 1.99 3.87 -7.85
N LEU A 121 1.94 5.18 -8.11
CA LEU A 121 2.45 6.24 -7.24
C LEU A 121 1.55 6.36 -6.00
N CYS A 122 1.83 5.56 -4.97
CA CYS A 122 1.18 5.68 -3.66
C CYS A 122 1.78 6.84 -2.86
N ASP A 123 1.53 8.07 -3.32
CA ASP A 123 1.56 9.22 -2.41
C ASP A 123 0.37 9.11 -1.46
N MET A 124 0.63 8.55 -0.27
CA MET A 124 -0.32 8.42 0.83
C MET A 124 -0.13 9.55 1.86
N SER A 125 0.46 10.70 1.46
CA SER A 125 0.88 11.77 2.38
C SER A 125 -0.03 12.99 2.46
N SER A 126 -1.14 13.02 1.70
CA SER A 126 -2.02 14.18 1.58
C SER A 126 -3.49 13.81 1.87
N SER A 127 -4.21 14.17 2.96
CA SER A 127 -3.96 14.74 4.32
C SER A 127 -5.36 14.98 5.03
N ILE A 128 -5.57 15.84 6.06
CA ILE A 128 -6.94 16.16 6.62
C ILE A 128 -7.29 17.67 6.77
N GLN A 129 -8.47 18.13 6.28
CA GLN A 129 -8.92 19.55 6.26
C GLN A 129 -9.75 19.98 7.46
N ASN A 130 -9.44 21.17 8.00
CA ASN A 130 -10.30 22.06 8.78
C ASN A 130 -9.50 23.31 9.24
N GLU A 131 -9.94 24.01 10.29
CA GLU A 131 -9.17 25.03 11.01
C GLU A 131 -7.93 24.47 11.75
N GLN A 132 -7.62 23.17 11.57
CA GLN A 132 -6.42 22.47 12.06
C GLN A 132 -5.60 21.73 10.95
N GLY A 133 -5.80 21.97 9.64
CA GLY A 133 -5.02 21.30 8.54
C GLY A 133 -5.73 21.22 7.18
N TYR A 134 -5.21 20.58 6.10
CA TYR A 134 -5.79 20.46 4.72
C TYR A 134 -6.00 18.98 4.24
N MET A 135 -7.03 18.63 3.42
CA MET A 135 -7.54 17.24 3.17
C MET A 135 -7.06 16.52 1.90
N LEU A 136 -6.91 15.17 1.96
CA LEU A 136 -7.19 14.11 0.95
C LEU A 136 -6.89 12.71 1.57
N GLY A 137 -6.48 11.68 0.83
CA GLY A 137 -6.03 10.41 1.41
C GLY A 137 -6.16 9.27 0.42
N ASN A 138 -5.53 9.52 -0.73
CA ASN A 138 -5.45 8.73 -1.96
C ASN A 138 -6.39 7.51 -2.08
N LEU A 139 -7.70 7.78 -2.14
CA LEU A 139 -8.75 6.76 -2.32
C LEU A 139 -8.49 5.86 -3.55
N ILE A 140 -8.04 6.47 -4.65
CA ILE A 140 -7.73 5.77 -5.90
C ILE A 140 -6.52 4.82 -5.69
N ALA A 141 -5.49 5.23 -4.94
CA ALA A 141 -4.40 4.32 -4.57
C ALA A 141 -4.87 3.22 -3.62
N MET A 142 -5.75 3.50 -2.65
CA MET A 142 -6.33 2.47 -1.78
C MET A 142 -7.15 1.43 -2.56
N GLU A 143 -7.97 1.85 -3.52
CA GLU A 143 -8.67 0.94 -4.45
C GLU A 143 -7.69 0.17 -5.35
N SER A 144 -6.61 0.80 -5.80
CA SER A 144 -5.59 0.17 -6.66
C SER A 144 -4.77 -0.87 -5.90
N ILE A 145 -4.32 -0.55 -4.68
CA ILE A 145 -3.68 -1.47 -3.74
C ILE A 145 -4.62 -2.64 -3.44
N HIS A 146 -5.86 -2.35 -3.05
CA HIS A 146 -6.87 -3.38 -2.78
C HIS A 146 -6.97 -4.36 -3.94
N ASN A 147 -7.14 -3.86 -5.16
CA ASN A 147 -7.36 -4.68 -6.35
C ASN A 147 -6.15 -5.54 -6.70
N GLU A 148 -4.92 -5.00 -6.66
CA GLU A 148 -3.70 -5.78 -6.94
C GLU A 148 -3.37 -6.78 -5.82
N CYS A 149 -3.57 -6.40 -4.54
CA CYS A 149 -3.41 -7.32 -3.40
C CYS A 149 -4.44 -8.46 -3.45
N GLN A 150 -5.71 -8.16 -3.69
CA GLN A 150 -6.80 -9.15 -3.78
C GLN A 150 -6.60 -10.09 -4.97
N LYS A 151 -6.18 -9.56 -6.12
CA LYS A 151 -5.83 -10.35 -7.31
C LYS A 151 -4.69 -11.33 -7.02
N LEU A 152 -3.58 -10.87 -6.41
CA LEU A 152 -2.48 -11.77 -6.05
C LEU A 152 -2.90 -12.78 -4.97
N LEU A 153 -3.69 -12.36 -3.96
CA LEU A 153 -4.20 -13.23 -2.89
C LEU A 153 -4.99 -14.43 -3.45
N GLN A 154 -5.88 -14.17 -4.42
CA GLN A 154 -6.64 -15.23 -5.10
C GLN A 154 -5.74 -16.21 -5.86
N TYR A 155 -4.62 -15.75 -6.43
CA TYR A 155 -3.63 -16.63 -7.05
C TYR A 155 -2.85 -17.43 -6.00
N VAL A 156 -2.32 -16.79 -4.95
CA VAL A 156 -1.56 -17.45 -3.87
C VAL A 156 -2.36 -18.60 -3.25
N ARG A 157 -3.66 -18.40 -3.00
CA ARG A 157 -4.57 -19.43 -2.47
C ARG A 157 -4.79 -20.62 -3.42
N LYS A 158 -4.72 -20.41 -4.73
CA LYS A 158 -4.93 -21.44 -5.76
C LYS A 158 -3.63 -22.13 -6.22
N SER A 159 -2.48 -21.49 -6.06
CA SER A 159 -1.19 -22.01 -6.53
C SER A 159 -0.59 -23.05 -5.59
N THR A 160 -0.34 -24.26 -6.09
CA THR A 160 0.66 -25.18 -5.51
C THR A 160 2.08 -24.70 -5.81
N LEU A 161 3.03 -24.98 -4.91
CA LEU A 161 4.43 -24.57 -5.02
C LEU A 161 5.25 -25.46 -5.96
#